data_AF-C0PB62-F1
#
_entry.id   AF-C0PB62-F1
#
_cell.length_a   1.000
_cell.length_b   1.000
_cell.length_c   1.000
_cell.angle_alpha   90.00
_cell.angle_beta   90.00
_cell.angle_gamma   90.00
#
_symmetry.space_group_name_H-M   'P 1'
#
loop_
_entity.id
_entity.type
_entity.pdbx_description
1 polymer ?
#
loop_
_entity_poly.entity_id
_entity_poly.type
_entity_poly.pdbx_seq_one_letter_code
_entity_poly.pdbx_strand_id
1 'polypeptide(L)'
;MIGRKILESQLQRIGVLGAGDTISKHPTFDTNYKILWANHGDAISIQYSGTPALKGDFVRYGKRTTQGILNDLRNALGRYYLNNFVDGTKQDAMDLLQGHYMTSVSRDMAVPSKAGLLQSYASFRLAFALVMGALMFMLMSLRQARNDVRHLLLSLMWAGLCIGITHFVRANGRTFTNQPRFHKSRH
;
A
#
# COMPACT_ATOMS: atom_id res chain seq x y z
N MET A 1 15.43 -12.61 -15.89
CA MET A 1 16.10 -13.15 -17.10
C MET A 1 17.41 -13.86 -16.80
N ILE A 2 18.27 -13.33 -15.91
CA ILE A 2 19.55 -13.97 -15.56
C ILE A 2 19.35 -15.35 -14.91
N GLY A 3 18.53 -15.44 -13.86
CA GLY A 3 18.27 -16.72 -13.17
C GLY A 3 17.75 -17.83 -14.10
N ARG A 4 16.92 -17.47 -15.10
CA ARG A 4 16.43 -18.42 -16.11
C ARG A 4 17.56 -18.94 -16.97
N LYS A 5 18.39 -18.05 -17.53
CA LYS A 5 19.51 -18.43 -18.40
C LYS A 5 20.53 -19.30 -17.67
N ILE A 6 20.80 -18.97 -16.40
CA ILE A 6 21.70 -19.77 -15.56
C ILE A 6 21.10 -21.16 -15.33
N LEU A 7 19.81 -21.26 -14.98
CA LEU A 7 19.14 -22.54 -14.79
C LEU A 7 19.11 -23.37 -16.08
N GLU A 8 18.82 -22.75 -17.23
CA GLU A 8 18.89 -23.41 -18.55
C GLU A 8 20.28 -23.98 -18.81
N SER A 9 21.33 -23.19 -18.60
CA SER A 9 22.71 -23.65 -18.74
C SER A 9 23.05 -24.80 -17.80
N GLN A 10 22.59 -24.75 -16.55
CA GLN A 10 22.79 -25.83 -15.57
C GLN A 10 22.08 -27.11 -16.01
N LEU A 11 20.82 -27.03 -16.43
CA LEU A 11 20.01 -28.17 -16.87
C LEU A 11 20.57 -28.81 -18.16
N GLN A 12 21.15 -28.01 -19.06
CA GLN A 12 21.86 -28.51 -20.24
C GLN A 12 23.15 -29.24 -19.85
N ARG A 13 23.94 -28.69 -18.91
CA ARG A 13 25.19 -29.32 -18.46
C ARG A 13 24.99 -30.68 -17.79
N ILE A 14 23.86 -30.88 -17.11
CA ILE A 14 23.51 -32.17 -16.47
C ILE A 14 22.74 -33.11 -17.42
N GLY A 15 22.54 -32.73 -18.69
CA GLY A 15 21.89 -33.57 -19.69
C GLY A 15 20.36 -33.69 -19.57
N VAL A 16 19.71 -32.88 -18.73
CA VAL A 16 18.24 -32.85 -18.60
C VAL A 16 17.60 -32.11 -19.79
N LEU A 17 18.23 -31.02 -20.24
CA LEU A 17 17.82 -30.30 -21.45
C LEU A 17 18.82 -30.56 -22.59
N GLY A 18 18.33 -30.72 -23.81
CA GLY A 18 19.18 -30.85 -25.00
C GLY A 18 19.95 -29.56 -25.33
N ALA A 19 20.98 -29.67 -26.17
CA ALA A 19 21.73 -28.51 -26.63
C ALA A 19 20.82 -27.51 -27.37
N GLY A 20 20.75 -26.26 -26.90
CA GLY A 20 19.85 -25.24 -27.44
C GLY A 20 18.38 -25.41 -27.04
N ASP A 21 18.06 -26.35 -26.14
CA ASP A 21 16.75 -26.47 -25.56
C ASP A 21 16.53 -25.47 -24.43
N THR A 22 15.34 -24.88 -24.32
CA THR A 22 15.03 -23.82 -23.36
C THR A 22 13.82 -24.19 -22.53
N ILE A 23 13.68 -23.57 -21.35
CA ILE A 23 12.55 -23.82 -20.45
C ILE A 23 11.21 -23.53 -21.15
N SER A 24 11.20 -22.57 -22.08
CA SER A 24 10.02 -22.19 -22.85
C SER A 24 9.47 -23.30 -23.75
N LYS A 25 10.29 -24.31 -24.12
CA LYS A 25 9.81 -25.48 -24.88
C LYS A 25 9.05 -26.49 -24.02
N HIS A 26 9.08 -26.33 -22.70
CA HIS A 26 8.43 -27.21 -21.71
C HIS A 26 7.36 -26.43 -20.94
N PRO A 27 6.10 -26.34 -21.43
CA PRO A 27 5.09 -25.40 -20.92
C PRO A 27 4.76 -25.57 -19.42
N THR A 28 4.73 -26.81 -18.92
CA THR A 28 4.47 -27.11 -17.51
C THR A 28 5.61 -26.59 -16.63
N PHE A 29 6.86 -26.83 -17.05
CA PHE A 29 8.03 -26.36 -16.32
C PHE A 29 8.16 -24.83 -16.37
N ASP A 30 7.88 -24.23 -17.53
CA ASP A 30 7.86 -22.78 -17.72
C ASP A 30 6.86 -22.10 -16.79
N THR A 31 5.64 -22.64 -16.72
CA THR A 31 4.59 -22.19 -15.81
C THR A 31 5.01 -22.29 -14.35
N ASN A 32 5.54 -23.44 -13.93
CA ASN A 32 6.00 -23.65 -12.55
C ASN A 32 7.14 -22.70 -12.17
N TYR A 33 8.09 -22.48 -13.08
CA TYR A 33 9.17 -21.51 -12.88
C TYR A 33 8.62 -20.09 -12.69
N LYS A 34 7.67 -19.66 -13.53
CA LYS A 34 7.04 -18.34 -13.43
C LYS A 34 6.29 -18.17 -12.11
N ILE A 35 5.53 -19.17 -11.68
CA ILE A 35 4.82 -19.18 -10.40
C ILE A 35 5.79 -19.08 -9.23
N LEU A 36 6.87 -19.89 -9.23
CA LEU A 36 7.91 -19.86 -8.21
C LEU A 36 8.50 -18.45 -8.05
N TRP A 37 8.89 -17.82 -9.17
CA TRP A 37 9.45 -16.47 -9.15
C TRP A 37 8.46 -15.41 -8.70
N ALA A 38 7.20 -15.52 -9.12
CA ALA A 38 6.15 -14.60 -8.68
C ALA A 38 5.90 -14.72 -7.17
N ASN A 39 5.83 -15.95 -6.64
CA ASN A 39 5.64 -16.21 -5.22
C ASN A 39 6.83 -15.71 -4.39
N HIS A 40 8.05 -15.87 -4.90
CA HIS A 40 9.25 -15.33 -4.26
C HIS A 40 9.19 -13.79 -4.19
N GLY A 41 8.80 -13.13 -5.28
CA GLY A 41 8.59 -11.67 -5.29
C GLY A 41 7.51 -11.22 -4.31
N ASP A 42 6.42 -11.98 -4.18
CA ASP A 42 5.38 -11.72 -3.20
C ASP A 42 5.89 -11.83 -1.77
N ALA A 43 6.68 -12.86 -1.46
CA ALA A 43 7.26 -13.05 -0.13
C ALA A 43 8.16 -11.87 0.28
N ILE A 44 9.02 -11.41 -0.63
CA ILE A 44 9.85 -10.21 -0.40
C ILE A 44 8.96 -8.98 -0.20
N SER A 45 7.94 -8.81 -1.03
CA SER A 45 7.02 -7.68 -0.94
C SER A 45 6.29 -7.62 0.40
N ILE A 46 5.86 -8.76 0.91
CA ILE A 46 5.19 -8.86 2.22
C ILE A 46 6.13 -8.44 3.34
N GLN A 47 7.43 -8.76 3.26
CA GLN A 47 8.39 -8.40 4.31
C GLN A 47 8.51 -6.89 4.52
N TYR A 48 8.57 -6.09 3.44
CA TYR A 48 8.78 -4.64 3.57
C TYR A 48 7.49 -3.81 3.48
N SER A 49 6.44 -4.29 2.80
CA SER A 49 5.20 -3.52 2.59
C SER A 49 3.96 -4.16 3.22
N GLY A 50 4.09 -5.37 3.76
CA GLY A 50 3.01 -6.16 4.34
C GLY A 50 1.95 -6.65 3.36
N THR A 51 2.15 -6.49 2.04
CA THR A 51 1.26 -7.07 1.02
C THR A 51 2.04 -7.72 -0.14
N PRO A 52 1.42 -8.65 -0.90
CA PRO A 52 2.01 -9.27 -2.08
C PRO A 52 2.43 -8.25 -3.15
N ALA A 53 3.30 -8.65 -4.09
CA ALA A 53 3.80 -7.77 -5.13
C ALA A 53 2.67 -7.32 -6.07
N LEU A 54 2.70 -6.05 -6.45
CA LEU A 54 1.81 -5.54 -7.49
C LEU A 54 2.22 -6.09 -8.85
N LYS A 55 1.26 -6.20 -9.78
CA LYS A 55 1.51 -6.64 -11.17
C LYS A 55 2.14 -8.04 -11.27
N GLY A 56 1.94 -8.89 -10.27
CA GLY A 56 2.47 -10.26 -10.25
C GLY A 56 1.91 -11.15 -11.36
N ASP A 57 0.79 -10.76 -11.98
CA ASP A 57 0.18 -11.46 -13.11
C ASP A 57 1.02 -11.40 -14.39
N PHE A 58 1.80 -10.33 -14.61
CA PHE A 58 2.78 -10.29 -15.69
C PHE A 58 3.85 -11.37 -15.54
N VAL A 59 4.28 -11.63 -14.32
CA VAL A 59 5.28 -12.68 -14.06
C VAL A 59 4.65 -14.07 -14.23
N ARG A 60 3.46 -14.28 -13.68
CA ARG A 60 2.75 -15.57 -13.69
C ARG A 60 2.26 -15.98 -15.08
N TYR A 61 1.60 -15.06 -15.78
CA TYR A 61 0.87 -15.34 -17.01
C TYR A 61 1.45 -14.65 -18.24
N GLY A 62 2.44 -13.77 -18.08
CA GLY A 62 3.02 -13.00 -19.19
C GLY A 62 2.13 -11.86 -19.69
N LYS A 63 0.92 -11.69 -19.14
CA LYS A 63 -0.04 -10.67 -19.57
C LYS A 63 -0.83 -10.11 -18.38
N ARG A 64 -1.41 -8.94 -18.59
CA ARG A 64 -2.31 -8.32 -17.61
C ARG A 64 -3.66 -9.05 -17.56
N THR A 65 -4.17 -9.26 -16.36
CA THR A 65 -5.48 -9.87 -16.10
C THR A 65 -6.39 -8.90 -15.37
N THR A 66 -7.70 -8.97 -15.62
CA THR A 66 -8.71 -8.15 -14.92
C THR A 66 -8.71 -8.43 -13.42
N GLN A 67 -8.63 -9.72 -13.04
CA GLN A 67 -8.46 -10.13 -11.65
C GLN A 67 -7.18 -9.56 -11.02
N GLY A 68 -6.08 -9.54 -11.78
CA GLY A 68 -4.82 -8.92 -11.36
C GLY A 68 -4.96 -7.43 -11.09
N ILE A 69 -5.75 -6.70 -11.90
CA ILE A 69 -6.06 -5.29 -11.65
C ILE A 69 -6.80 -5.09 -10.33
N LEU A 70 -7.82 -5.90 -10.07
CA LEU A 70 -8.56 -5.82 -8.82
C LEU A 70 -7.70 -6.18 -7.60
N ASN A 71 -6.89 -7.23 -7.72
CA ASN A 71 -5.96 -7.63 -6.67
C ASN A 71 -4.93 -6.54 -6.39
N ASP A 72 -4.41 -5.88 -7.43
CA ASP A 72 -3.47 -4.78 -7.29
C ASP A 72 -4.10 -3.58 -6.60
N LEU A 73 -5.36 -3.25 -6.89
CA LEU A 73 -6.10 -2.22 -6.17
C LEU A 73 -6.20 -2.55 -4.68
N ARG A 74 -6.59 -3.78 -4.34
CA ARG A 74 -6.67 -4.24 -2.94
C ARG A 74 -5.32 -4.17 -2.24
N ASN A 75 -4.26 -4.64 -2.90
CA ASN A 75 -2.90 -4.62 -2.36
C ASN A 75 -2.39 -3.19 -2.19
N ALA A 76 -2.66 -2.29 -3.13
CA ALA A 76 -2.28 -0.88 -3.03
C ALA A 76 -2.98 -0.17 -1.87
N LEU A 77 -4.28 -0.39 -1.69
CA LEU A 77 -5.03 0.12 -0.54
C LEU A 77 -4.49 -0.43 0.78
N GLY A 78 -4.19 -1.73 0.83
CA GLY A 78 -3.56 -2.38 1.99
C GLY A 78 -2.20 -1.77 2.33
N ARG A 79 -1.33 -1.58 1.33
CA ARG A 79 -0.02 -0.91 1.52
C ARG A 79 -0.18 0.51 2.01
N TYR A 80 -1.10 1.28 1.45
CA TYR A 80 -1.37 2.65 1.89
C TYR A 80 -1.76 2.67 3.36
N TYR A 81 -2.65 1.76 3.78
CA TYR A 81 -3.04 1.66 5.17
C TYR A 81 -1.87 1.25 6.09
N LEU A 82 -1.15 0.18 5.74
CA LEU A 82 -0.05 -0.33 6.56
C LEU A 82 1.05 0.71 6.74
N ASN A 83 1.47 1.34 5.64
CA ASN A 83 2.52 2.37 5.62
C ASN A 83 2.15 3.61 6.45
N ASN A 84 0.87 4.02 6.44
CA ASN A 84 0.47 5.26 7.12
C ASN A 84 0.00 5.06 8.56
N PHE A 85 -0.53 3.89 8.93
CA PHE A 85 -1.21 3.71 10.22
C PHE A 85 -0.63 2.59 11.09
N VAL A 86 0.18 1.70 10.53
CA VAL A 86 0.73 0.55 11.27
C VAL A 86 2.25 0.62 11.39
N ASP A 87 2.93 1.13 10.36
CA ASP A 87 4.38 1.04 10.25
C ASP A 87 5.16 1.82 11.31
N GLY A 88 4.67 2.98 11.77
CA GLY A 88 5.34 3.76 12.82
C GLY A 88 5.63 2.94 14.09
N THR A 89 4.64 2.18 14.55
CA THR A 89 4.80 1.31 15.73
C THR A 89 5.72 0.10 15.45
N LYS A 90 5.72 -0.43 14.22
CA LYS A 90 6.63 -1.52 13.85
C LYS A 90 8.07 -1.03 13.84
N GLN A 91 8.32 0.15 13.28
CA GLN A 91 9.64 0.77 13.26
C GLN A 91 10.12 1.02 14.69
N ASP A 92 9.26 1.56 15.55
CA ASP A 92 9.57 1.76 16.96
C ASP A 92 9.97 0.45 17.66
N ALA A 93 9.28 -0.65 17.39
CA ALA A 93 9.63 -1.96 17.94
C ALA A 93 10.99 -2.48 17.41
N MET A 94 11.29 -2.28 16.13
CA MET A 94 12.57 -2.66 15.55
C MET A 94 13.72 -1.83 16.14
N ASP A 95 13.54 -0.52 16.27
CA ASP A 95 14.55 0.37 16.85
C ASP A 95 14.85 0.01 18.31
N LEU A 96 13.82 -0.37 19.09
CA LEU A 96 13.99 -0.88 20.45
C LEU A 96 14.80 -2.19 20.49
N LEU A 97 14.47 -3.15 19.63
CA LEU A 97 15.19 -4.43 19.56
C LEU A 97 16.64 -4.28 19.10
N GLN A 98 16.92 -3.34 18.20
CA GLN A 98 18.27 -3.06 17.70
C GLN A 98 19.12 -2.23 18.67
N GLY A 99 18.55 -1.80 19.80
CA GLY A 99 19.27 -0.95 20.75
C GLY A 99 19.44 0.50 20.28
N HIS A 100 18.70 0.93 19.24
CA HIS A 100 18.66 2.32 18.76
C HIS A 100 17.77 3.21 19.64
N TYR A 101 17.56 2.86 20.91
CA TYR A 101 16.87 3.73 21.85
C TYR A 101 17.83 4.84 22.29
N MET A 102 17.40 6.10 22.16
CA MET A 102 18.14 7.21 22.74
C MET A 102 18.19 7.01 24.27
N THR A 103 19.40 6.93 24.83
CA THR A 103 19.65 6.90 26.28
C THR A 103 19.22 8.19 26.99
N SER A 104 18.76 9.20 26.26
CA SER A 104 17.91 10.25 26.82
C SER A 104 16.50 9.70 27.05
N VAL A 105 16.40 8.87 28.09
CA VAL A 105 15.17 8.71 28.86
C VAL A 105 14.85 10.09 29.46
N SER A 106 14.33 11.00 28.63
CA SER A 106 13.46 12.02 29.16
C SER A 106 12.25 11.25 29.66
N ARG A 107 12.00 11.34 30.98
CA ARG A 107 10.84 10.73 31.66
C ARG A 107 9.49 11.16 31.04
N ASP A 108 9.51 12.08 30.08
CA ASP A 108 8.37 12.57 29.31
C ASP A 108 8.09 11.79 28.02
N MET A 109 8.83 10.71 27.70
CA MET A 109 8.35 9.76 26.69
C MET A 109 7.14 9.02 27.24
N ALA A 110 5.97 9.67 27.15
CA ALA A 110 4.70 9.08 27.45
C ALA A 110 4.63 7.73 26.72
N VAL A 111 4.52 6.66 27.50
CA VAL A 111 4.14 5.33 27.01
C VAL A 111 3.02 5.53 26.00
N PRO A 112 3.06 4.91 24.80
CA PRO A 112 2.00 5.05 23.82
C PRO A 112 0.67 4.74 24.51
N SER A 113 -0.10 5.79 24.83
CA SER A 113 -1.40 5.59 25.42
C SER A 113 -2.24 5.00 24.30
N LYS A 114 -2.97 3.93 24.59
CA LYS A 114 -3.96 3.39 23.65
C LYS A 114 -4.88 4.50 23.11
N ALA A 115 -5.05 5.58 23.89
CA ALA A 115 -5.74 6.80 23.51
C ALA A 115 -5.15 7.51 22.28
N GLY A 116 -3.83 7.61 22.09
CA GLY A 116 -3.23 8.29 20.93
C GLY A 116 -3.46 7.55 19.60
N LEU A 117 -3.34 6.21 19.61
CA LEU A 117 -3.68 5.36 18.45
C LEU A 117 -5.17 5.40 18.15
N LEU A 118 -6.02 5.32 19.18
CA LEU A 118 -7.46 5.46 19.02
C LEU A 118 -7.84 6.85 18.51
N GLN A 119 -7.14 7.90 18.92
CA GLN A 119 -7.36 9.28 18.48
C GLN A 119 -7.00 9.43 17.00
N SER A 120 -5.80 9.02 16.57
CA SER A 120 -5.41 9.04 15.15
C SER A 120 -6.36 8.20 14.28
N TYR A 121 -6.74 7.00 14.74
CA TYR A 121 -7.67 6.12 14.03
C TYR A 121 -9.11 6.68 13.98
N ALA A 122 -9.59 7.30 15.05
CA ALA A 122 -10.88 7.98 15.09
C ALA A 122 -10.89 9.22 14.19
N SER A 123 -9.81 10.01 14.22
CA SER A 123 -9.64 11.21 13.39
C SER A 123 -9.60 10.87 11.90
N PHE A 124 -8.92 9.79 11.49
CA PHE A 124 -8.94 9.32 10.10
C PHE A 124 -10.34 8.84 9.68
N ARG A 125 -11.00 8.02 10.49
CA ARG A 125 -12.37 7.54 10.20
C ARG A 125 -13.37 8.68 10.08
N LEU A 126 -13.25 9.69 10.95
CA LEU A 126 -14.06 10.89 10.90
C LEU A 126 -13.81 11.69 9.62
N ALA A 127 -12.54 11.97 9.29
CA ALA A 127 -12.18 12.70 8.08
C ALA A 127 -12.69 11.99 6.81
N PHE A 128 -12.53 10.66 6.74
CA PHE A 128 -13.04 9.85 5.64
C PHE A 128 -14.57 9.92 5.53
N ALA A 129 -15.29 9.77 6.66
CA ALA A 129 -16.74 9.85 6.69
C ALA A 129 -17.26 11.22 6.24
N LEU A 130 -16.61 12.31 6.65
CA LEU A 130 -16.98 13.66 6.26
C LEU A 130 -16.78 13.91 4.76
N VAL A 131 -15.64 13.47 4.19
CA VAL A 131 -15.38 13.58 2.74
C VAL A 131 -16.38 12.75 1.94
N MET A 132 -16.65 11.51 2.36
CA MET A 132 -17.62 10.65 1.67
C MET A 132 -19.04 11.18 1.75
N GLY A 133 -19.45 11.72 2.90
CA GLY A 133 -20.74 12.36 3.07
C GLY A 133 -20.89 13.59 2.18
N ALA A 134 -19.89 14.49 2.18
CA ALA A 134 -19.89 15.68 1.35
C ALA A 134 -19.89 15.32 -0.16
N LEU A 135 -19.15 14.28 -0.58
CA LEU A 135 -19.19 13.77 -1.95
C LEU A 135 -20.57 13.23 -2.32
N MET A 136 -21.20 12.46 -1.43
CA MET A 136 -22.53 11.90 -1.67
C MET A 136 -23.56 13.02 -1.86
N PHE A 137 -23.57 14.02 -0.97
CA PHE A 137 -24.46 15.17 -1.09
C PHE A 137 -24.16 16.02 -2.33
N MET A 138 -22.89 16.18 -2.69
CA MET A 138 -22.48 16.83 -3.94
C MET A 138 -23.07 16.11 -5.16
N LEU A 139 -22.94 14.78 -5.24
CA LEU A 139 -23.45 13.98 -6.36
C LEU A 139 -24.98 14.01 -6.44
N MET A 140 -25.67 13.94 -5.31
CA MET A 140 -27.14 14.08 -5.25
C MET A 140 -27.58 15.46 -5.73
N SER A 141 -26.91 16.52 -5.26
CA SER A 141 -27.19 17.90 -5.68
C SER A 141 -26.90 18.12 -7.17
N LEU A 142 -25.82 17.53 -7.69
CA LEU A 142 -25.45 17.63 -9.11
C LEU A 142 -26.49 16.94 -10.02
N ARG A 143 -27.05 15.81 -9.60
CA ARG A 143 -28.14 15.15 -10.32
C ARG A 143 -29.39 16.02 -10.41
N GLN A 144 -29.70 16.76 -9.34
CA GLN A 144 -30.87 17.65 -9.28
C GLN A 144 -30.62 19.03 -9.93
N ALA A 145 -29.36 19.42 -10.11
CA ALA A 145 -28.96 20.71 -10.69
C ALA A 145 -29.42 20.94 -12.14
N ARG A 146 -29.76 19.87 -12.87
CA ARG A 146 -30.37 19.99 -14.20
C ARG A 146 -31.75 20.67 -14.17
N ASN A 147 -32.47 20.53 -13.06
CA ASN A 147 -33.85 21.01 -12.93
C ASN A 147 -33.96 22.36 -12.20
N ASP A 148 -33.01 22.69 -11.31
CA ASP A 148 -33.00 23.95 -10.56
C ASP A 148 -31.56 24.40 -10.25
N VAL A 149 -31.25 25.67 -10.56
CA VAL A 149 -29.96 26.33 -10.37
C VAL A 149 -29.56 26.39 -8.88
N ARG A 150 -30.52 26.37 -7.95
CA ARG A 150 -30.23 26.32 -6.50
C ARG A 150 -29.41 25.08 -6.12
N HIS A 151 -29.66 23.94 -6.76
CA HIS A 151 -28.90 22.72 -6.55
C HIS A 151 -27.50 22.77 -7.18
N LEU A 152 -27.26 23.69 -8.12
CA LEU A 152 -25.92 23.98 -8.64
C LEU A 152 -25.09 24.77 -7.62
N LEU A 153 -25.69 25.75 -6.93
CA LEU A 153 -25.02 26.46 -5.85
C LEU A 153 -24.69 25.54 -4.65
N LEU A 154 -25.63 24.67 -4.28
CA LEU A 154 -25.42 23.67 -3.24
C LEU A 154 -24.31 22.66 -3.61
N SER A 155 -24.23 22.23 -4.87
CA SER A 155 -23.17 21.30 -5.29
C SER A 155 -21.79 21.95 -5.24
N LEU A 156 -21.66 23.23 -5.61
CA LEU A 156 -20.42 24.00 -5.47
C LEU A 156 -20.02 24.17 -4.00
N MET A 157 -20.98 24.39 -3.10
CA MET A 157 -20.73 24.47 -1.66
C MET A 157 -20.17 23.14 -1.12
N TRP A 158 -20.81 22.00 -1.44
CA TRP A 158 -20.33 20.68 -1.03
C TRP A 158 -18.97 20.33 -1.64
N ALA A 159 -18.72 20.74 -2.89
CA ALA A 159 -17.41 20.60 -3.53
C ALA A 159 -16.33 21.40 -2.79
N GLY A 160 -16.62 22.65 -2.43
CA GLY A 160 -15.74 23.49 -1.62
C GLY A 160 -15.43 22.86 -0.26
N LEU A 161 -16.43 22.29 0.41
CA LEU A 161 -16.25 21.57 1.67
C LEU A 161 -15.33 20.34 1.51
N CYS A 162 -15.54 19.52 0.47
CA CYS A 162 -14.67 18.38 0.14
C CYS A 162 -13.21 18.82 -0.06
N ILE A 163 -13.00 19.87 -0.84
CA ILE A 163 -11.68 20.41 -1.13
C ILE A 163 -11.03 20.95 0.16
N GLY A 164 -11.78 21.70 0.97
CA GLY A 164 -11.31 22.27 2.23
C GLY A 164 -10.89 21.19 3.23
N ILE A 165 -11.72 20.16 3.44
CA ILE A 165 -11.40 19.03 4.32
C ILE A 165 -10.16 18.28 3.79
N THR A 166 -10.10 18.02 2.49
CA THR A 166 -8.95 17.33 1.89
C THR A 166 -7.66 18.12 2.05
N HIS A 167 -7.70 19.44 1.83
CA HIS A 167 -6.57 20.33 2.03
C HIS A 167 -6.13 20.36 3.50
N PHE A 168 -7.08 20.44 4.44
CA PHE A 168 -6.80 20.41 5.87
C PHE A 168 -6.14 19.11 6.31
N VAL A 169 -6.68 17.96 5.87
CA VAL A 169 -6.10 16.63 6.15
C VAL A 169 -4.72 16.51 5.55
N ARG A 170 -4.49 17.04 4.34
CA ARG A 170 -3.17 17.02 3.69
C ARG A 170 -2.16 17.89 4.43
N ALA A 171 -2.55 19.09 4.85
CA ALA A 171 -1.69 20.00 5.61
C ALA A 171 -1.31 19.42 6.99
N ASN A 172 -2.26 18.74 7.65
CA ASN A 172 -2.06 18.13 8.96
C ASN A 172 -1.79 16.62 8.89
N GLY A 173 -1.42 16.09 7.72
CA GLY A 173 -1.37 14.64 7.46
C GLY A 173 -0.51 13.88 8.46
N ARG A 174 0.58 14.50 8.90
CA ARG A 174 1.50 13.98 9.92
C ARG A 174 0.84 13.62 11.24
N THR A 175 -0.20 14.35 11.65
CA THR A 175 -0.93 14.13 12.91
C THR A 175 -1.92 12.97 12.78
N PHE A 176 -2.36 12.66 11.56
CA PHE A 176 -3.29 11.56 11.30
C PHE A 176 -2.58 10.23 11.10
N THR A 177 -1.28 10.23 10.77
CA THR A 177 -0.50 9.01 10.52
C THR A 177 0.24 8.53 11.77
N ASN A 178 0.46 7.23 11.84
CA ASN A 178 1.29 6.59 12.85
C ASN A 178 2.77 6.81 12.50
N GLN A 179 3.41 7.75 13.17
CA GLN A 179 4.82 8.04 12.97
C GLN A 179 5.71 7.34 14.00
N PRO A 180 6.93 6.93 13.60
CA PRO A 180 7.92 6.45 14.54
C PRO A 180 8.28 7.56 15.53
N ARG A 181 8.37 7.21 16.80
CA ARG A 181 8.62 8.14 17.91
C ARG A 181 10.09 8.15 18.31
N PHE A 182 10.81 7.05 18.11
CA PHE A 182 12.23 6.95 18.46
C PHE A 182 13.16 7.57 17.41
N HIS A 183 12.67 7.76 16.18
CA HIS A 183 13.42 8.40 15.11
C HIS A 183 13.17 9.92 15.07
N LYS A 184 14.09 10.72 15.62
CA LYS A 184 14.14 12.15 15.29
C LYS A 184 14.77 12.29 13.90
N SER A 185 13.99 12.74 12.93
CA SER A 185 14.51 13.17 11.63
C SER A 185 15.65 14.17 11.88
N ARG A 186 16.85 13.86 11.37
CA ARG A 186 17.98 14.80 11.34
C ARG A 186 17.71 15.84 10.23
N HIS A 187 16.72 16.71 10.43
CA HIS A 187 16.53 17.91 9.63
C HIS A 187 15.87 19.00 10.46
#